data_AF-A0A7W1CIM4-F1
#
_entry.id   AF-A0A7W1CIM4-F1
#
_cell.length_a   1.000
_cell.length_b   1.000
_cell.length_c   1.000
_cell.angle_alpha   90.00
_cell.angle_beta   90.00
_cell.angle_gamma   90.00
#
_symmetry.space_group_name_H-M   'P 1'
#
loop_
_entity.id
_entity.type
_entity.pdbx_description
1 polymer ?
#
loop_
_entity_poly.entity_id
_entity_poly.type
_entity_poly.pdbx_seq_one_letter_code
_entity_poly.pdbx_strand_id
1 'polypeptide(L)'
;MKKQLLDSWWVLFFALLCFICYEQGIKVWSYQFNSLNAQLHELQSAKTKALLQHDMLLAQVESQNDIDWIELTLMRELGMVPEGQKKVFFTK
;
A
#
# COMPACT_ATOMS: atom_id res chain seq x y z
N MET A 1 -53.88 26.30 -26.06
CA MET A 1 -52.53 25.71 -26.25
C MET A 1 -51.49 26.04 -25.16
N LYS A 2 -51.54 27.17 -24.43
CA LYS A 2 -50.52 27.48 -23.40
C LYS A 2 -50.64 26.65 -22.10
N LYS A 3 -51.84 26.23 -21.70
CA LYS A 3 -52.08 25.48 -20.44
C LYS A 3 -51.50 24.05 -20.47
N GLN A 4 -51.50 23.37 -21.61
CA GLN A 4 -50.97 22.01 -21.74
C GLN A 4 -49.44 21.93 -21.58
N LEU A 5 -48.72 23.01 -21.93
CA LEU A 5 -47.27 23.08 -21.73
C LEU A 5 -46.91 23.31 -20.24
N LEU A 6 -47.77 23.99 -19.48
CA LEU A 6 -47.61 24.20 -18.04
C LEU A 6 -47.84 22.91 -17.24
N ASP A 7 -48.83 22.09 -17.63
CA ASP A 7 -49.09 20.79 -16.98
C ASP A 7 -47.93 19.81 -17.18
N SER A 8 -47.24 19.87 -18.33
CA SER A 8 -46.07 19.03 -18.63
C SER A 8 -44.75 19.59 -18.08
N TRP A 9 -44.72 20.86 -17.64
CA TRP A 9 -43.52 21.50 -17.10
C TRP A 9 -43.09 20.88 -15.76
N TRP A 10 -44.06 20.47 -14.94
CA TRP A 10 -43.77 19.86 -13.65
C TRP A 10 -43.09 18.50 -13.79
N VAL A 11 -43.43 17.73 -14.84
CA VAL A 11 -42.78 16.46 -15.17
C VAL A 11 -41.32 16.67 -15.57
N LEU A 12 -41.02 17.72 -16.35
CA LEU A 12 -39.65 18.07 -16.71
C LEU A 12 -38.83 18.50 -15.49
N PHE A 13 -39.42 19.29 -14.59
CA PHE A 13 -38.75 19.70 -13.37
C PHE A 13 -38.48 18.50 -12.45
N PHE A 14 -39.44 17.60 -12.30
CA PHE A 14 -39.28 16.37 -11.53
C PHE A 14 -38.20 15.46 -12.14
N ALA A 15 -38.19 15.29 -13.47
CA ALA A 15 -37.18 14.51 -14.17
C ALA A 15 -35.77 15.11 -14.01
N LEU A 16 -35.63 16.43 -14.10
CA LEU A 16 -34.38 17.14 -13.82
C LEU A 16 -33.92 16.93 -12.38
N LEU A 17 -34.83 17.00 -11.42
CA LEU A 17 -34.53 16.82 -10.00
C LEU A 17 -34.07 15.38 -9.73
N CYS A 18 -34.74 14.38 -10.32
CA CYS A 18 -34.30 12.98 -10.30
C CYS A 18 -32.90 12.81 -10.89
N PHE A 19 -32.60 13.46 -12.03
CA PHE A 19 -31.30 13.40 -12.66
C PHE A 19 -30.19 14.02 -11.79
N ILE A 20 -30.46 15.18 -11.18
CA ILE A 20 -29.54 15.85 -10.25
C ILE A 20 -29.27 14.96 -9.02
N CYS A 21 -30.31 14.38 -8.42
CA CYS A 21 -30.16 13.48 -7.28
C CYS A 21 -29.35 12.23 -7.65
N TYR A 22 -29.55 11.68 -8.84
CA TYR A 22 -28.78 10.53 -9.32
C TYR A 22 -27.30 10.86 -9.51
N GLU A 23 -27.00 11.97 -10.18
CA GLU A 23 -25.64 12.49 -10.38
C GLU A 23 -24.92 12.72 -9.04
N GLN A 24 -25.59 13.34 -8.08
CA GLN A 24 -25.04 13.59 -6.74
C GLN A 24 -24.80 12.29 -5.98
N GLY A 25 -25.75 11.35 -6.04
CA GLY A 25 -25.62 10.04 -5.41
C GLY A 25 -24.40 9.26 -5.92
N ILE A 26 -24.19 9.24 -7.24
CA ILE A 26 -23.03 8.56 -7.84
C ILE A 26 -21.71 9.20 -7.39
N LYS A 27 -21.63 10.54 -7.33
CA LYS A 27 -20.41 11.24 -6.90
C LYS A 27 -20.03 10.95 -5.46
N VAL A 28 -21.02 10.89 -4.57
CA VAL A 28 -20.77 10.55 -3.15
C VAL A 28 -20.31 9.10 -3.02
N TRP A 29 -20.95 8.18 -3.75
CA TRP A 29 -20.60 6.77 -3.71
C TRP A 29 -19.18 6.53 -4.26
N SER A 30 -18.82 7.16 -5.38
CA SER A 30 -17.48 7.02 -5.96
C SER A 30 -16.39 7.61 -5.06
N TYR A 31 -16.66 8.72 -4.37
CA TYR A 31 -15.73 9.30 -3.42
C TYR A 31 -15.48 8.36 -2.23
N GLN A 32 -16.55 7.82 -1.63
CA GLN A 32 -16.44 6.88 -0.51
C GLN A 32 -15.72 5.59 -0.94
N PHE A 33 -16.06 5.06 -2.11
CA PHE A 33 -15.41 3.88 -2.67
C PHE A 33 -13.92 4.11 -2.89
N ASN A 34 -13.54 5.23 -3.51
CA ASN A 34 -12.14 5.57 -3.75
C ASN A 34 -11.36 5.74 -2.44
N SER A 35 -11.94 6.42 -1.44
CA SER A 35 -11.30 6.57 -0.13
C SER A 35 -11.07 5.22 0.54
N LEU A 36 -12.07 4.33 0.52
CA LEU A 36 -11.94 3.02 1.14
C LEU A 36 -10.92 2.14 0.41
N ASN A 37 -10.89 2.22 -0.93
CA ASN A 37 -9.95 1.46 -1.74
C ASN A 37 -8.51 1.95 -1.55
N ALA A 38 -8.31 3.26 -1.38
CA ALA A 38 -7.01 3.84 -1.04
C ALA A 38 -6.49 3.32 0.31
N GLN A 39 -7.35 3.30 1.34
CA GLN A 39 -7.00 2.76 2.66
C GLN A 39 -6.69 1.26 2.61
N LEU A 40 -7.46 0.50 1.84
CA LEU A 40 -7.20 -0.93 1.64
C LEU A 40 -5.83 -1.15 0.99
N HIS A 41 -5.52 -0.40 -0.06
CA HIS A 41 -4.23 -0.49 -0.74
C HIS A 41 -3.05 -0.13 0.19
N GLU A 42 -3.20 0.91 1.00
CA GLU A 42 -2.20 1.29 2.00
C GLU A 42 -1.99 0.17 3.03
N LEU A 43 -3.08 -0.37 3.57
CA LEU A 43 -3.04 -1.45 4.56
C LEU A 43 -2.41 -2.73 3.96
N GLN A 44 -2.74 -3.05 2.71
CA GLN A 44 -2.16 -4.19 2.00
C GLN A 44 -0.66 -4.01 1.77
N SER A 45 -0.22 -2.80 1.39
CA SER A 45 1.20 -2.48 1.26
C SER A 45 1.93 -2.61 2.59
N ALA A 46 1.37 -2.07 3.67
CA ALA A 46 1.93 -2.18 5.02
C ALA A 46 2.03 -3.64 5.47
N LYS A 47 0.98 -4.44 5.23
CA LYS A 47 0.98 -5.89 5.52
C LYS A 47 2.09 -6.60 4.76
N THR A 48 2.23 -6.36 3.46
CA THR A 48 3.30 -6.99 2.66
C THR A 48 4.68 -6.63 3.18
N LYS A 49 4.92 -5.36 3.54
CA LYS A 49 6.21 -4.94 4.13
C LYS A 49 6.47 -5.62 5.47
N ALA A 50 5.47 -5.70 6.35
CA ALA A 50 5.60 -6.36 7.64
C ALA A 50 5.88 -7.86 7.49
N LEU A 51 5.24 -8.54 6.53
CA LEU A 51 5.52 -9.94 6.23
C LEU A 51 6.95 -10.13 5.72
N LEU A 52 7.39 -9.31 4.77
CA LEU A 52 8.78 -9.37 4.28
C LEU A 52 9.79 -9.15 5.41
N GLN A 53 9.54 -8.18 6.29
CA GLN A 53 10.39 -7.94 7.46
C GLN A 53 10.40 -9.13 8.41
N HIS A 54 9.24 -9.72 8.68
CA HIS A 54 9.13 -10.92 9.49
C HIS A 54 9.95 -12.06 8.89
N ASP A 55 9.82 -12.33 7.59
CA ASP A 55 10.54 -13.42 6.93
C ASP A 55 12.05 -13.17 6.92
N MET A 56 12.49 -11.92 6.74
CA MET A 56 13.90 -11.55 6.86
C MET A 56 14.45 -11.76 8.27
N LEU A 57 13.69 -11.37 9.29
CA LEU A 57 14.07 -11.55 10.69
C LEU A 57 14.10 -13.04 11.06
N LEU A 58 13.15 -13.82 10.56
CA LEU A 58 13.11 -15.26 10.75
C LEU A 58 14.33 -15.91 10.12
N ALA A 59 14.66 -15.57 8.88
CA ALA A 59 15.89 -16.03 8.23
C ALA A 59 17.15 -15.63 9.02
N GLN A 60 17.18 -14.41 9.58
CA GLN A 60 18.26 -13.95 10.44
C GLN A 60 18.38 -14.79 11.72
N VAL A 61 17.27 -15.10 12.38
CA VAL A 61 17.24 -15.94 13.59
C VAL A 61 17.65 -17.38 13.27
N GLU A 62 17.17 -17.96 12.17
CA GLU A 62 17.58 -19.29 11.74
C GLU A 62 19.09 -19.36 11.45
N SER A 63 19.62 -18.31 10.82
CA SER A 63 21.03 -18.21 10.50
C SER A 63 21.94 -17.92 11.70
N GLN A 64 21.42 -17.37 12.81
CA GLN A 64 22.19 -17.18 14.04
C GLN A 64 22.64 -18.50 14.70
N ASN A 65 22.06 -19.63 14.33
CA ASN A 65 22.52 -20.95 14.77
C ASN A 65 23.65 -21.51 13.88
N ASP A 66 24.01 -20.83 12.80
CA ASP A 66 25.06 -21.21 11.87
C ASP A 66 26.35 -20.43 12.18
N ILE A 67 27.44 -21.15 12.43
CA ILE A 67 28.75 -20.58 12.81
C ILE A 67 29.27 -19.69 11.67
N ASP A 68 29.07 -20.08 10.41
CA ASP A 68 29.51 -19.32 9.24
C ASP A 68 28.77 -17.98 9.11
N TRP A 69 27.50 -17.94 9.51
CA TRP A 69 26.71 -16.71 9.47
C TRP A 69 27.09 -15.74 10.59
N ILE A 70 27.45 -16.25 11.77
CA ILE A 70 28.00 -15.43 12.87
C ILE A 70 29.31 -14.78 12.42
N GLU A 71 30.21 -15.53 11.79
CA GLU A 71 31.47 -14.99 11.27
C GLU A 71 31.23 -13.92 10.20
N LEU A 72 30.33 -14.16 9.24
CA LEU A 72 29.97 -13.17 8.21
C LEU A 72 29.33 -11.91 8.79
N THR A 73 28.50 -12.04 9.83
CA THR A 73 27.87 -10.90 10.52
C THR A 73 28.88 -10.11 11.33
N LEU A 74 29.78 -10.79 12.06
CA LEU A 74 30.91 -10.17 12.77
C LEU A 74 31.85 -9.43 11.80
N MET A 75 32.15 -10.01 10.64
CA MET A 75 32.93 -9.34 9.59
C MET A 75 32.25 -8.07 9.06
N ARG A 76 30.92 -8.12 8.85
CA ARG A 76 30.15 -7.01 8.28
C ARG A 76 29.92 -5.87 9.27
N GLU A 77 29.44 -6.18 10.47
CA GLU A 77 29.02 -5.19 11.48
C GLU A 77 30.21 -4.67 12.31
N LEU A 78 31.13 -5.56 12.68
CA LEU A 78 32.25 -5.24 13.58
C LEU A 78 33.59 -5.11 12.84
N GLY A 79 33.63 -5.42 11.53
CA GLY A 79 34.85 -5.34 10.73
C GLY A 79 35.94 -6.33 11.14
N MET A 80 35.57 -7.34 11.95
CA MET A 80 36.49 -8.35 12.47
C MET A 80 36.85 -9.38 11.40
N VAL A 81 38.03 -9.97 11.48
CA VAL A 81 38.50 -11.01 10.56
C VAL A 81 38.69 -12.29 11.39
N PRO A 82 38.13 -13.43 10.98
CA PRO A 82 38.23 -14.68 11.72
C PRO A 82 39.69 -15.14 11.80
N GLU A 83 39.98 -15.93 12.84
CA GLU A 83 41.33 -16.38 13.12
C GLU A 83 41.90 -17.16 11.92
N GLY A 84 43.04 -16.70 11.39
CA GLY A 84 43.73 -17.31 10.25
C GLY A 84 43.50 -16.66 8.89
N GLN A 85 42.58 -15.70 8.76
CA GLN A 85 42.41 -14.92 7.52
C GLN A 85 43.07 -13.54 7.62
N LYS A 86 43.66 -13.03 6.53
CA LYS A 86 44.34 -11.73 6.48
C LYS A 86 43.60 -10.77 5.56
N LYS A 87 43.17 -9.62 6.09
CA LYS A 87 42.51 -8.57 5.31
C LYS A 87 43.50 -7.96 4.31
N VAL A 88 43.34 -8.27 3.03
CA VAL A 88 44.16 -7.71 1.95
C VAL A 88 43.51 -6.43 1.45
N PHE A 89 44.19 -5.30 1.62
CA PHE A 89 43.80 -4.04 0.99
C PHE A 89 44.51 -3.93 -0.36
N PHE A 90 43.75 -3.93 -1.45
CA PHE A 90 44.27 -3.60 -2.76
C PHE A 90 44.37 -2.08 -2.87
N THR A 91 45.58 -1.54 -2.77
CA THR A 91 45.87 -0.14 -3.13
C THR A 91 46.21 -0.09 -4.61
N LYS A 92 45.70 0.92 -5.33
CA LYS A 92 45.91 1.14 -6.76
C LYS A 92 47.29 1.72 -7.05
#